data_AF-A0A9D0ZVS8-F1
#
_entry.id   AF-A0A9D0ZVS8-F1
#
_cell.length_a   1.000
_cell.length_b   1.000
_cell.length_c   1.000
_cell.angle_alpha   90.00
_cell.angle_beta   90.00
_cell.angle_gamma   90.00
#
_symmetry.space_group_name_H-M   'P 1'
#
loop_
_entity.id
_entity.type
_entity.pdbx_description
1 polymer ?
#
loop_
_entity_poly.entity_id
_entity_poly.type
_entity_poly.pdbx_seq_one_letter_code
_entity_poly.pdbx_strand_id
1 'polypeptide(L)'
;MKKTGRVLCSTGFLVLLVALLLAFPAQAAKTKASIRLNVSKVSLNVGGTKRLRATVKGKSRKVAWKSSNRAVVTVSNTGKVTAKKAGKAVITARANGKTARCTVTVKKASYKTLYQAFLAKSSVKAGNSTITPAYFRMLNIDKKGVPELIVTERDVFSIGTYHVYTIRNGAVKYMGSCSMKGMSTPPVIKYSSKYKGIYVSGWTNGVGGAWSALHGISGTKLVRKQHAEEYHSFGDSYYIGTTDRQQLTVTRSRCASFVKKYFGNLKTYSMVSNTAENRERYF
;
A
#
# COMPACT_ATOMS: atom_id res chain seq x y z
N MET A 1 17.16 -56.94 -109.62
CA MET A 1 15.80 -57.29 -109.13
C MET A 1 15.88 -57.57 -107.62
N LYS A 2 14.88 -57.08 -106.84
CA LYS A 2 14.60 -57.23 -105.37
C LYS A 2 15.51 -56.39 -104.42
N LYS A 3 15.04 -55.28 -103.81
CA LYS A 3 14.29 -55.09 -102.51
C LYS A 3 14.97 -55.85 -101.36
N THR A 4 15.33 -55.29 -100.18
CA THR A 4 14.58 -54.58 -99.10
C THR A 4 15.62 -54.28 -97.98
N GLY A 5 15.70 -53.11 -97.32
CA GLY A 5 14.94 -52.73 -96.11
C GLY A 5 15.73 -52.79 -94.76
N ARG A 6 15.99 -51.61 -94.13
CA ARG A 6 15.95 -51.27 -92.66
C ARG A 6 16.94 -51.97 -91.68
N VAL A 7 17.40 -51.49 -90.51
CA VAL A 7 17.26 -50.28 -89.64
C VAL A 7 18.16 -50.46 -88.37
N LEU A 8 18.54 -49.35 -87.70
CA LEU A 8 18.67 -49.11 -86.22
C LEU A 8 20.05 -48.87 -85.53
N CYS A 9 20.08 -47.78 -84.72
CA CYS A 9 20.72 -47.53 -83.39
C CYS A 9 22.26 -47.58 -83.24
N SER A 10 22.96 -46.76 -82.44
CA SER A 10 22.65 -45.74 -81.42
C SER A 10 23.95 -45.08 -80.89
N THR A 11 23.90 -43.78 -80.51
CA THR A 11 24.62 -43.09 -79.38
C THR A 11 26.17 -43.19 -79.26
N GLY A 12 27.02 -42.16 -79.15
CA GLY A 12 26.92 -40.82 -78.55
C GLY A 12 27.27 -40.83 -77.05
N PHE A 13 28.49 -40.44 -76.63
CA PHE A 13 28.86 -39.91 -75.27
C PHE A 13 30.38 -39.56 -75.24
N LEU A 14 30.82 -38.30 -75.33
CA LEU A 14 30.87 -37.20 -74.35
C LEU A 14 31.84 -37.43 -73.17
N VAL A 15 32.91 -36.62 -73.14
CA VAL A 15 33.95 -36.47 -72.11
C VAL A 15 33.35 -36.02 -70.77
N LEU A 16 33.67 -36.69 -69.65
CA LEU A 16 33.34 -36.21 -68.30
C LEU A 16 34.59 -36.09 -67.43
N LEU A 17 35.00 -34.85 -67.21
CA LEU A 17 36.05 -34.42 -66.29
C LEU A 17 35.50 -34.56 -64.85
N VAL A 18 36.01 -35.53 -64.08
CA VAL A 18 35.63 -35.71 -62.67
C VAL A 18 36.32 -34.64 -61.83
N ALA A 19 35.66 -33.50 -61.65
CA ALA A 19 36.04 -32.51 -60.65
C ALA A 19 35.62 -33.02 -59.26
N LEU A 20 36.57 -33.56 -58.50
CA LEU A 20 36.43 -33.86 -57.08
C LEU A 20 36.35 -32.53 -56.30
N LEU A 21 35.17 -31.91 -56.25
CA LEU A 21 34.88 -30.84 -55.31
C LEU A 21 34.87 -31.45 -53.90
N LEU A 22 35.96 -31.23 -53.16
CA LEU A 22 36.03 -31.45 -51.73
C LEU A 22 34.86 -30.69 -51.07
N ALA A 23 33.84 -31.42 -50.65
CA ALA A 23 32.84 -30.90 -49.73
C ALA A 23 33.53 -30.62 -48.41
N PHE A 24 34.10 -29.42 -48.26
CA PHE A 24 34.50 -28.91 -46.95
C PHE A 24 33.25 -28.92 -46.07
N PRO A 25 33.21 -29.68 -44.96
CA PRO A 25 32.09 -29.57 -44.04
C PRO A 25 32.05 -28.11 -43.58
N ALA A 26 30.94 -27.42 -43.86
CA ALA A 26 30.71 -26.08 -43.35
C ALA A 26 30.78 -26.15 -41.81
N GLN A 27 31.89 -25.71 -41.24
CA GLN A 27 32.10 -25.72 -39.80
C GLN A 27 31.06 -24.79 -39.18
N ALA A 28 30.01 -25.35 -38.57
CA ALA A 28 29.00 -24.58 -37.87
C ALA A 28 29.67 -23.72 -36.79
N ALA A 29 29.71 -22.40 -37.01
CA ALA A 29 30.33 -21.46 -36.08
C ALA A 29 29.67 -21.59 -34.70
N LYS A 30 30.46 -21.99 -33.70
CA LYS A 30 30.02 -22.12 -32.30
C LYS A 30 29.68 -20.72 -31.78
N THR A 31 28.42 -20.33 -31.84
CA THR A 31 27.99 -18.96 -31.51
C THR A 31 28.26 -18.69 -30.03
N LYS A 32 29.12 -17.69 -29.75
CA LYS A 32 29.49 -17.32 -28.37
C LYS A 32 28.24 -17.00 -27.55
N ALA A 33 27.95 -17.83 -26.56
CA ALA A 33 26.78 -17.69 -25.73
C ALA A 33 26.85 -16.40 -24.88
N SER A 34 25.75 -15.66 -24.85
CA SER A 34 25.60 -14.45 -24.03
C SER A 34 24.16 -14.21 -23.63
N ILE A 35 23.95 -13.47 -22.55
CA ILE A 35 22.65 -12.98 -22.12
C ILE A 35 22.80 -11.55 -21.64
N ARG A 36 21.88 -10.67 -22.05
CA ARG A 36 21.81 -9.27 -21.59
C ARG A 36 20.37 -8.96 -21.22
N LEU A 37 20.19 -8.12 -20.20
CA LEU A 37 18.89 -7.57 -19.84
C LEU A 37 18.76 -6.16 -20.40
N ASN A 38 17.53 -5.77 -20.71
CA ASN A 38 17.22 -4.40 -21.13
C ASN A 38 17.56 -3.34 -20.07
N VAL A 39 17.59 -3.71 -18.79
CA VAL A 39 17.94 -2.83 -17.67
C VAL A 39 18.67 -3.60 -16.58
N SER A 40 19.64 -2.95 -15.92
CA SER A 40 20.41 -3.52 -14.80
C SER A 40 19.92 -3.05 -13.42
N LYS A 41 19.09 -1.99 -13.36
CA LYS A 41 18.48 -1.47 -12.14
C LYS A 41 17.04 -1.02 -12.41
N VAL A 42 16.14 -1.26 -11.46
CA VAL A 42 14.73 -0.82 -11.51
C VAL A 42 14.31 -0.34 -10.12
N SER A 43 13.59 0.79 -10.07
CA SER A 43 12.87 1.22 -8.87
C SER A 43 11.37 1.02 -9.08
N LEU A 44 10.70 0.34 -8.14
CA LEU A 44 9.24 0.12 -8.15
C LEU A 44 8.65 0.55 -6.81
N ASN A 45 7.39 0.97 -6.80
CA ASN A 45 6.61 1.03 -5.56
C ASN A 45 6.07 -0.37 -5.24
N VAL A 46 5.74 -0.64 -3.97
CA VAL A 46 4.99 -1.86 -3.59
C VAL A 46 3.75 -2.00 -4.48
N GLY A 47 3.51 -3.21 -5.02
CA GLY A 47 2.45 -3.50 -5.98
C GLY A 47 2.81 -3.22 -7.44
N GLY A 48 3.85 -2.43 -7.71
CA GLY A 48 4.33 -2.13 -9.05
C GLY A 48 4.87 -3.37 -9.79
N THR A 49 4.77 -3.35 -11.12
CA THR A 49 5.32 -4.41 -11.98
C THR A 49 6.21 -3.85 -13.08
N LYS A 50 7.16 -4.66 -13.55
CA LYS A 50 8.01 -4.35 -14.71
C LYS A 50 8.34 -5.61 -15.48
N ARG A 51 8.37 -5.54 -16.80
CA ARG A 51 8.86 -6.65 -17.63
C ARG A 51 10.34 -6.48 -17.91
N LEU A 52 11.14 -7.45 -17.50
CA LEU A 52 12.54 -7.56 -17.91
C LEU A 52 12.59 -8.37 -19.22
N ARG A 53 13.27 -7.82 -20.22
CA ARG A 53 13.51 -8.50 -21.50
C ARG A 53 14.95 -8.96 -21.54
N ALA A 54 15.14 -10.24 -21.85
CA ALA A 54 16.45 -10.86 -21.97
C ALA A 54 16.77 -11.11 -23.45
N THR A 55 17.88 -10.54 -23.92
CA THR A 55 18.44 -10.83 -25.23
C THR A 55 19.50 -11.92 -25.06
N VAL A 56 19.24 -13.11 -25.60
CA VAL A 56 20.09 -14.30 -25.46
C VAL A 56 20.75 -14.60 -26.80
N LYS A 57 22.05 -14.94 -26.83
CA LYS A 57 22.72 -15.62 -27.95
C LYS A 57 23.19 -17.00 -27.47
N GLY A 58 23.10 -18.02 -28.32
CA GLY A 58 23.52 -19.40 -28.02
C GLY A 58 22.44 -20.44 -28.35
N LYS A 59 22.72 -21.70 -27.98
CA LYS A 59 21.93 -22.89 -28.37
C LYS A 59 20.46 -22.82 -27.96
N SER A 60 20.16 -22.34 -26.75
CA SER A 60 18.79 -22.20 -26.26
C SER A 60 18.38 -20.73 -26.10
N ARG A 61 17.12 -20.41 -26.41
CA ARG A 61 16.49 -19.12 -26.09
C ARG A 61 15.75 -19.13 -24.74
N LYS A 62 15.66 -20.29 -24.07
CA LYS A 62 14.96 -20.42 -22.78
C LYS A 62 15.76 -19.70 -21.68
N VAL A 63 15.06 -18.87 -20.91
CA VAL A 63 15.65 -18.11 -19.80
C VAL A 63 15.08 -18.61 -18.48
N ALA A 64 15.94 -19.04 -17.57
CA ALA A 64 15.59 -19.34 -16.20
C ALA A 64 15.70 -18.08 -15.35
N TRP A 65 14.63 -17.74 -14.62
CA TRP A 65 14.55 -16.56 -13.78
C TRP A 65 14.56 -16.93 -12.31
N LYS A 66 15.31 -16.17 -11.49
CA LYS A 66 15.34 -16.33 -10.03
C LYS A 66 15.35 -14.97 -9.35
N SER A 67 14.62 -14.85 -8.24
CA SER A 67 14.77 -13.73 -7.31
C SER A 67 15.62 -14.16 -6.12
N SER A 68 16.51 -13.28 -5.68
CA SER A 68 17.27 -13.44 -4.42
C SER A 68 16.38 -13.33 -3.18
N ASN A 69 15.25 -12.63 -3.26
CA ASN A 69 14.30 -12.51 -2.14
C ASN A 69 12.85 -12.43 -2.67
N ARG A 70 12.16 -13.57 -2.65
CA ARG A 70 10.76 -13.69 -3.14
C ARG A 70 9.73 -13.00 -2.25
N ALA A 71 10.08 -12.63 -1.01
CA ALA A 71 9.22 -11.84 -0.13
C ALA A 71 9.23 -10.34 -0.50
N VAL A 72 10.32 -9.85 -1.12
CA VAL A 72 10.46 -8.46 -1.59
C VAL A 72 10.03 -8.34 -3.05
N VAL A 73 10.52 -9.23 -3.92
CA VAL A 73 10.25 -9.20 -5.38
C VAL A 73 10.12 -10.62 -5.93
N THR A 74 9.09 -10.87 -6.73
CA THR A 74 8.97 -12.11 -7.53
C THR A 74 9.19 -11.83 -9.01
N VAL A 75 9.62 -12.84 -9.76
CA VAL A 75 9.74 -12.82 -11.22
C VAL A 75 9.06 -14.06 -11.80
N SER A 76 8.24 -13.90 -12.84
CA SER A 76 7.63 -15.02 -13.57
C SER A 76 8.60 -15.66 -14.56
N ASN A 77 8.22 -16.80 -15.13
CA ASN A 77 8.98 -17.46 -16.20
C ASN A 77 9.12 -16.61 -17.48
N THR A 78 8.25 -15.60 -17.63
CA THR A 78 8.26 -14.64 -18.75
C THR A 78 8.98 -13.32 -18.42
N GLY A 79 9.69 -13.25 -17.29
CA GLY A 79 10.43 -12.04 -16.88
C GLY A 79 9.54 -10.90 -16.34
N LYS A 80 8.28 -11.17 -15.98
CA LYS A 80 7.42 -10.19 -15.28
C LYS A 80 7.84 -10.12 -13.82
N VAL A 81 8.40 -8.99 -13.42
CA VAL A 81 8.81 -8.66 -12.06
C VAL A 81 7.64 -8.01 -11.32
N THR A 82 7.35 -8.46 -10.11
CA THR A 82 6.29 -7.92 -9.22
C THR A 82 6.89 -7.56 -7.87
N ALA A 83 6.73 -6.30 -7.46
CA ALA A 83 7.17 -5.77 -6.18
C ALA A 83 6.16 -6.08 -5.07
N LYS A 84 6.59 -6.76 -4.01
CA LYS A 84 5.72 -7.22 -2.91
C LYS A 84 5.91 -6.43 -1.63
N LYS A 85 7.17 -6.15 -1.25
CA LYS A 85 7.51 -5.48 0.01
C LYS A 85 8.67 -4.52 -0.24
N ALA A 86 8.68 -3.40 0.48
CA ALA A 86 9.80 -2.47 0.42
C ALA A 86 11.12 -3.16 0.82
N GLY A 87 12.19 -2.84 0.09
CA GLY A 87 13.48 -3.50 0.23
C GLY A 87 14.21 -3.62 -1.10
N LYS A 88 15.33 -4.32 -1.13
CA LYS A 88 16.10 -4.58 -2.34
C LYS A 88 16.13 -6.08 -2.64
N ALA A 89 16.03 -6.44 -3.91
CA ALA A 89 16.21 -7.80 -4.39
C ALA A 89 16.87 -7.79 -5.77
N VAL A 90 17.77 -8.72 -6.00
CA VAL A 90 18.37 -8.98 -7.32
C VAL A 90 17.58 -10.06 -8.05
N ILE A 91 17.16 -9.76 -9.27
CA ILE A 91 16.63 -10.71 -10.24
C ILE A 91 17.78 -11.22 -11.11
N THR A 92 17.87 -12.54 -11.25
CA THR A 92 18.89 -13.23 -12.02
C THR A 92 18.23 -13.96 -13.20
N ALA A 93 18.71 -13.69 -14.41
CA ALA A 93 18.34 -14.40 -15.63
C ALA A 93 19.51 -15.30 -16.07
N ARG A 94 19.25 -16.58 -16.33
CA ARG A 94 20.25 -17.55 -16.76
C ARG A 94 19.85 -18.20 -18.08
N ALA A 95 20.81 -18.31 -19.01
CA ALA A 95 20.66 -19.04 -20.26
C ALA A 95 22.04 -19.50 -20.76
N ASN A 96 22.14 -20.73 -21.28
CA ASN A 96 23.38 -21.27 -21.86
C ASN A 96 24.61 -21.13 -20.93
N GLY A 97 24.45 -21.38 -19.63
CA GLY A 97 25.52 -21.23 -18.63
C GLY A 97 25.94 -19.77 -18.31
N LYS A 98 25.32 -18.77 -18.96
CA LYS A 98 25.58 -17.35 -18.72
C LYS A 98 24.49 -16.73 -17.84
N THR A 99 24.85 -15.62 -17.18
CA THR A 99 23.99 -14.94 -16.20
C THR A 99 23.93 -13.44 -16.47
N ALA A 100 22.74 -12.86 -16.39
CA ALA A 100 22.53 -11.41 -16.30
C ALA A 100 21.71 -11.08 -15.04
N ARG A 101 21.95 -9.90 -14.46
CA ARG A 101 21.33 -9.49 -13.19
C ARG A 101 20.68 -8.13 -13.31
N CYS A 102 19.59 -7.94 -12.58
CA CYS A 102 18.91 -6.66 -12.42
C CYS A 102 18.62 -6.42 -10.93
N THR A 103 19.09 -5.31 -10.38
CA THR A 103 18.80 -4.92 -9.00
C THR A 103 17.48 -4.16 -8.94
N VAL A 104 16.51 -4.69 -8.21
CA VAL A 104 15.20 -4.08 -8.01
C VAL A 104 15.14 -3.48 -6.62
N THR A 105 14.89 -2.17 -6.54
CA THR A 105 14.60 -1.46 -5.29
C THR A 105 13.10 -1.21 -5.21
N VAL A 106 12.47 -1.76 -4.17
CA VAL A 106 11.06 -1.52 -3.89
C VAL A 106 10.93 -0.44 -2.84
N LYS A 107 10.29 0.67 -3.22
CA LYS A 107 9.94 1.78 -2.33
C LYS A 107 8.60 1.50 -1.65
N LYS A 108 8.44 1.95 -0.40
CA LYS A 108 7.13 1.99 0.25
C LYS A 108 6.23 2.91 -0.57
N ALA A 109 4.96 2.52 -0.74
CA ALA A 109 3.96 3.50 -1.18
C ALA A 109 3.92 4.63 -0.14
N SER A 110 3.83 5.88 -0.61
CA SER A 110 3.67 7.02 0.29
C SER A 110 2.35 6.88 1.06
N TYR A 111 2.28 7.48 2.24
CA TYR A 111 1.02 7.51 2.99
C TYR A 111 -0.09 8.16 2.17
N LYS A 112 0.27 9.19 1.40
CA LYS A 112 -0.56 9.87 0.40
C LYS A 112 -1.29 8.89 -0.50
N THR A 113 -0.53 8.08 -1.24
CA THR A 113 -1.08 7.13 -2.20
C THR A 113 -1.96 6.08 -1.52
N LEU A 114 -1.56 5.59 -0.35
CA LEU A 114 -2.31 4.55 0.37
C LEU A 114 -3.65 5.08 0.90
N TYR A 115 -3.67 6.29 1.46
CA TYR A 115 -4.90 6.89 1.98
C TYR A 115 -5.83 7.38 0.87
N GLN A 116 -5.31 7.97 -0.21
CA GLN A 116 -6.12 8.33 -1.37
C GLN A 116 -6.82 7.09 -1.95
N ALA A 117 -6.09 6.00 -2.16
CA ALA A 117 -6.66 4.74 -2.66
C ALA A 117 -7.65 4.10 -1.68
N PHE A 118 -7.46 4.30 -0.37
CA PHE A 118 -8.41 3.84 0.65
C PHE A 118 -9.72 4.64 0.61
N LEU A 119 -9.63 5.98 0.58
CA LEU A 119 -10.78 6.88 0.57
C LEU A 119 -11.57 6.85 -0.75
N ALA A 120 -10.94 6.47 -1.87
CA ALA A 120 -11.60 6.34 -3.16
C ALA A 120 -12.54 5.12 -3.27
N LYS A 121 -12.52 4.21 -2.29
CA LYS A 121 -13.40 3.03 -2.28
C LYS A 121 -14.83 3.44 -1.93
N SER A 122 -15.81 2.80 -2.57
CA SER A 122 -17.22 2.97 -2.24
C SER A 122 -17.57 2.50 -0.82
N SER A 123 -16.81 1.56 -0.27
CA SER A 123 -16.94 1.15 1.13
C SER A 123 -15.61 0.63 1.70
N VAL A 124 -15.46 0.74 3.03
CA VAL A 124 -14.26 0.30 3.78
C VAL A 124 -14.64 -0.36 5.10
N LYS A 125 -13.77 -1.24 5.61
CA LYS A 125 -13.97 -1.90 6.90
C LYS A 125 -13.62 -0.99 8.07
N ALA A 126 -14.51 -0.92 9.05
CA ALA A 126 -14.31 -0.27 10.35
C ALA A 126 -14.64 -1.26 11.47
N GLY A 127 -13.63 -2.03 11.91
CA GLY A 127 -13.85 -3.16 12.82
C GLY A 127 -14.70 -4.23 12.15
N ASN A 128 -15.80 -4.63 12.79
CA ASN A 128 -16.74 -5.61 12.25
C ASN A 128 -17.75 -4.99 11.27
N SER A 129 -17.81 -3.66 11.19
CA SER A 129 -18.72 -2.93 10.31
C SER A 129 -18.07 -2.57 8.98
N THR A 130 -18.90 -2.22 8.00
CA THR A 130 -18.50 -1.63 6.72
C THR A 130 -19.13 -0.25 6.63
N ILE A 131 -18.35 0.75 6.22
CA ILE A 131 -18.77 2.15 6.17
C ILE A 131 -18.50 2.75 4.79
N THR A 132 -19.24 3.79 4.43
CA THR A 132 -18.94 4.63 3.26
C THR A 132 -18.24 5.91 3.74
N PRO A 133 -16.94 6.13 3.43
CA PRO A 133 -16.22 7.31 3.89
C PRO A 133 -16.82 8.60 3.30
N ALA A 134 -17.47 9.41 4.13
CA ALA A 134 -18.10 10.66 3.70
C ALA A 134 -17.18 11.87 3.93
N TYR A 135 -16.45 11.89 5.04
CA TYR A 135 -15.51 12.97 5.37
C TYR A 135 -14.22 12.45 5.98
N PHE A 136 -13.14 13.23 5.87
CA PHE A 136 -11.83 12.85 6.40
C PHE A 136 -10.99 14.01 6.97
N ARG A 137 -10.00 13.66 7.80
CA ARG A 137 -8.90 14.52 8.23
C ARG A 137 -7.64 13.71 8.50
N MET A 138 -6.47 14.26 8.21
CA MET A 138 -5.19 13.67 8.60
C MET A 138 -4.62 14.36 9.85
N LEU A 139 -4.24 13.58 10.87
CA LEU A 139 -3.57 14.07 12.08
C LEU A 139 -2.52 13.05 12.54
N ASN A 140 -1.36 13.51 13.01
CA ASN A 140 -0.30 12.63 13.53
C ASN A 140 -0.50 12.36 15.03
N ILE A 141 -1.42 11.44 15.33
CA ILE A 141 -1.88 11.06 16.67
C ILE A 141 -0.80 10.21 17.38
N ASP A 142 -0.05 9.37 16.66
CA ASP A 142 0.98 8.53 17.29
C ASP A 142 2.39 9.19 17.36
N LYS A 143 2.58 10.33 16.67
CA LYS A 143 3.85 11.07 16.50
C LYS A 143 4.98 10.28 15.83
N LYS A 144 4.68 9.21 15.10
CA LYS A 144 5.71 8.48 14.32
C LYS A 144 5.99 9.11 12.95
N GLY A 145 5.31 10.21 12.63
CA GLY A 145 5.51 10.97 11.39
C GLY A 145 4.70 10.43 10.21
N VAL A 146 4.00 9.30 10.40
CA VAL A 146 2.93 8.85 9.50
C VAL A 146 1.63 9.44 10.05
N PRO A 147 0.94 10.34 9.33
CA PRO A 147 -0.32 10.87 9.82
C PRO A 147 -1.38 9.77 9.84
N GLU A 148 -2.20 9.71 10.88
CA GLU A 148 -3.42 8.91 10.92
C GLU A 148 -4.52 9.58 10.09
N LEU A 149 -5.30 8.75 9.41
CA LEU A 149 -6.51 9.14 8.71
C LEU A 149 -7.71 8.94 9.64
N ILE A 150 -8.45 10.01 9.86
CA ILE A 150 -9.69 10.02 10.62
C ILE A 150 -10.84 10.16 9.63
N VAL A 151 -11.84 9.28 9.73
CA VAL A 151 -12.96 9.17 8.78
C VAL A 151 -14.29 9.16 9.52
N THR A 152 -15.33 9.74 8.93
CA THR A 152 -16.73 9.56 9.37
C THR A 152 -17.62 9.24 8.16
N GLU A 153 -18.71 8.52 8.41
CA GLU A 153 -19.65 8.00 7.40
C GLU A 153 -20.93 8.83 7.23
N ARG A 154 -21.28 9.66 8.22
CA ARG A 154 -22.46 10.54 8.17
C ARG A 154 -22.03 11.99 8.07
N ASP A 155 -22.97 12.80 7.58
CA ASP A 155 -22.94 14.24 7.81
C ASP A 155 -22.90 14.52 9.32
N VAL A 156 -22.17 15.55 9.64
CA VAL A 156 -21.60 15.91 10.94
C VAL A 156 -22.60 16.60 11.86
N PHE A 157 -23.82 16.82 11.36
CA PHE A 157 -24.98 17.27 12.14
C PHE A 157 -25.68 16.11 12.87
N SER A 158 -25.32 14.85 12.57
CA SER A 158 -25.68 13.66 13.36
C SER A 158 -24.55 13.29 14.32
N ILE A 159 -24.83 12.48 15.35
CA ILE A 159 -23.79 11.91 16.22
C ILE A 159 -22.71 11.22 15.36
N GLY A 160 -21.56 11.89 15.19
CA GLY A 160 -20.47 11.44 14.34
C GLY A 160 -19.60 10.40 15.04
N THR A 161 -19.41 9.26 14.40
CA THR A 161 -18.39 8.27 14.79
C THR A 161 -17.12 8.52 13.98
N TYR A 162 -16.02 8.79 14.67
CA TYR A 162 -14.71 8.92 14.07
C TYR A 162 -14.01 7.58 14.05
N HIS A 163 -13.69 7.11 12.85
CA HIS A 163 -12.92 5.91 12.59
C HIS A 163 -11.48 6.29 12.30
N VAL A 164 -10.55 5.78 13.11
CA VAL A 164 -9.13 6.11 13.00
C VAL A 164 -8.39 4.98 12.30
N TYR A 165 -7.61 5.34 11.29
CA TYR A 165 -6.80 4.43 10.49
C TYR A 165 -5.34 4.90 10.48
N THR A 166 -4.40 3.97 10.57
CA THR A 166 -2.96 4.25 10.39
C THR A 166 -2.39 3.36 9.28
N ILE A 167 -1.17 3.62 8.82
CA ILE A 167 -0.48 2.73 7.89
C ILE A 167 0.47 1.82 8.66
N ARG A 168 0.27 0.52 8.53
CA ARG A 168 1.18 -0.50 9.05
C ARG A 168 1.50 -1.53 8.00
N ASN A 169 2.78 -1.88 7.90
CA ASN A 169 3.27 -2.88 6.96
C ASN A 169 2.83 -2.60 5.50
N GLY A 170 2.75 -1.32 5.12
CA GLY A 170 2.37 -0.90 3.76
C GLY A 170 0.87 -0.94 3.45
N ALA A 171 0.02 -1.11 4.46
CA ALA A 171 -1.44 -1.12 4.30
C ALA A 171 -2.13 -0.20 5.31
N VAL A 172 -3.26 0.37 4.91
CA VAL A 172 -4.16 1.10 5.82
C VAL A 172 -4.81 0.09 6.77
N LYS A 173 -4.72 0.36 8.07
CA LYS A 173 -5.21 -0.49 9.15
C LYS A 173 -6.12 0.31 10.06
N TYR A 174 -7.27 -0.27 10.37
CA TYR A 174 -8.20 0.26 11.35
C TYR A 174 -7.60 0.17 12.76
N MET A 175 -7.68 1.25 13.50
CA MET A 175 -7.18 1.35 14.87
C MET A 175 -8.32 1.28 15.88
N GLY A 176 -9.50 1.79 15.52
CA GLY A 176 -10.66 1.84 16.39
C GLY A 176 -11.52 3.04 16.07
N SER A 177 -12.59 3.20 16.84
CA SER A 177 -13.49 4.33 16.72
C SER A 177 -13.70 5.01 18.06
N CYS A 178 -14.09 6.28 17.99
CA CYS A 178 -14.67 7.02 19.09
C CYS A 178 -15.83 7.87 18.55
N SER A 179 -16.86 8.06 19.38
CA SER A 179 -18.06 8.80 18.98
C SER A 179 -18.25 10.00 19.91
N MET A 180 -18.84 11.06 19.37
CA MET A 180 -19.31 12.20 20.15
C MET A 180 -20.69 11.90 20.76
N LYS A 181 -21.13 12.63 21.79
CA LYS A 181 -22.50 12.50 22.33
C LYS A 181 -23.14 13.89 22.53
N GLY A 182 -24.01 14.33 21.63
CA GLY A 182 -24.87 15.51 21.86
C GLY A 182 -24.22 16.89 21.66
N MET A 183 -24.03 17.32 20.41
CA MET A 183 -23.76 18.73 20.04
C MET A 183 -24.44 19.07 18.70
N SER A 184 -24.75 20.37 18.48
CA SER A 184 -25.56 20.91 17.37
C SER A 184 -24.78 21.83 16.39
N THR A 185 -23.45 21.69 16.25
CA THR A 185 -22.61 22.58 15.42
C THR A 185 -21.62 21.80 14.52
N PRO A 186 -21.19 22.37 13.37
CA PRO A 186 -20.43 21.67 12.31
C PRO A 186 -19.08 21.07 12.77
N PRO A 187 -18.43 20.19 11.98
CA PRO A 187 -17.46 19.23 12.49
C PRO A 187 -16.15 19.90 12.83
N VAL A 188 -15.83 19.91 14.11
CA VAL A 188 -14.53 20.33 14.57
C VAL A 188 -13.93 19.22 15.42
N ILE A 189 -13.01 18.47 14.80
CA ILE A 189 -12.16 17.55 15.55
C ILE A 189 -11.28 18.41 16.44
N LYS A 190 -11.36 18.17 17.74
CA LYS A 190 -10.43 18.74 18.69
C LYS A 190 -9.27 17.78 18.89
N TYR A 191 -8.05 18.30 18.86
CA TYR A 191 -6.83 17.52 18.93
C TYR A 191 -5.87 18.13 19.95
N SER A 192 -5.36 17.28 20.84
CA SER A 192 -4.27 17.65 21.73
C SER A 192 -2.93 17.29 21.08
N SER A 193 -2.16 18.30 20.67
CA SER A 193 -0.79 18.08 20.19
C SER A 193 0.16 17.65 21.32
N LYS A 194 -0.12 18.06 22.57
CA LYS A 194 0.65 17.69 23.76
C LYS A 194 0.49 16.20 24.04
N TYR A 195 -0.76 15.73 24.13
CA TYR A 195 -1.08 14.35 24.50
C TYR A 195 -1.31 13.42 23.31
N LYS A 196 -1.20 13.94 22.07
CA LYS A 196 -1.26 13.18 20.82
C LYS A 196 -2.57 12.39 20.72
N GLY A 197 -3.68 13.11 20.79
CA GLY A 197 -4.97 12.46 20.89
C GLY A 197 -6.12 13.28 20.35
N ILE A 198 -7.12 12.57 19.84
CA ILE A 198 -8.41 13.13 19.47
C ILE A 198 -9.23 13.30 20.73
N TYR A 199 -9.73 14.50 20.95
CA TYR A 199 -10.68 14.80 22.00
C TYR A 199 -12.09 14.66 21.45
N VAL A 200 -12.92 13.93 22.18
CA VAL A 200 -14.36 13.82 21.98
C VAL A 200 -15.05 14.17 23.29
N SER A 201 -16.17 14.88 23.20
CA SER A 201 -17.01 15.16 24.36
C SER A 201 -18.48 15.21 23.98
N GLY A 202 -19.33 15.10 24.98
CA GLY A 202 -20.69 15.59 24.92
C GLY A 202 -20.85 16.98 25.53
N TRP A 203 -22.09 17.49 25.58
CA TRP A 203 -22.49 18.77 26.19
C TRP A 203 -21.53 19.24 27.29
N THR A 204 -20.91 20.41 27.12
CA THR A 204 -19.88 20.94 28.04
C THR A 204 -20.34 22.24 28.72
N ASN A 205 -20.62 22.20 30.03
CA ASN A 205 -20.95 23.38 30.84
C ASN A 205 -19.72 24.00 31.52
N GLY A 206 -18.56 23.97 30.85
CA GLY A 206 -17.34 24.63 31.34
C GLY A 206 -16.56 23.93 32.47
N VAL A 207 -17.05 22.81 33.01
CA VAL A 207 -16.37 22.04 34.09
C VAL A 207 -15.86 20.67 33.62
N GLY A 208 -16.21 20.28 32.40
CA GLY A 208 -16.17 18.91 31.89
C GLY A 208 -17.50 18.67 31.19
N GLY A 209 -17.54 17.84 30.15
CA GLY A 209 -18.84 17.49 29.58
C GLY A 209 -19.60 16.57 30.52
N ALA A 210 -20.88 16.33 30.21
CA ALA A 210 -21.59 15.12 30.67
C ALA A 210 -20.75 13.86 30.36
N TRP A 211 -19.84 13.94 29.38
CA TRP A 211 -18.78 12.99 29.14
C TRP A 211 -17.66 13.64 28.29
N SER A 212 -16.38 13.44 28.65
CA SER A 212 -15.22 13.95 27.91
C SER A 212 -14.09 12.91 27.86
N ALA A 213 -13.47 12.71 26.70
CA ALA A 213 -12.42 11.71 26.54
C ALA A 213 -11.38 12.09 25.48
N LEU A 214 -10.11 11.83 25.81
CA LEU A 214 -9.00 11.89 24.87
C LEU A 214 -8.60 10.47 24.44
N HIS A 215 -8.55 10.24 23.13
CA HIS A 215 -8.18 8.97 22.51
C HIS A 215 -6.84 9.09 21.79
N GLY A 216 -5.95 8.12 22.01
CA GLY A 216 -4.66 8.03 21.33
C GLY A 216 -4.39 6.60 20.88
N ILE A 217 -3.36 6.41 20.05
CA ILE A 217 -2.98 5.07 19.59
C ILE A 217 -2.04 4.40 20.59
N SER A 218 -2.33 3.14 20.92
CA SER A 218 -1.48 2.26 21.71
C SER A 218 -1.38 0.89 21.03
N GLY A 219 -0.17 0.47 20.65
CA GLY A 219 -0.02 -0.75 19.87
C GLY A 219 -0.85 -0.68 18.60
N THR A 220 -1.74 -1.64 18.37
CA THR A 220 -2.64 -1.73 17.20
C THR A 220 -4.04 -1.17 17.44
N LYS A 221 -4.28 -0.49 18.56
CA LYS A 221 -5.62 -0.02 18.94
C LYS A 221 -5.65 1.47 19.22
N LEU A 222 -6.78 2.10 18.88
CA LEU A 222 -7.20 3.36 19.45
C LEU A 222 -7.70 3.07 20.86
N VAL A 223 -7.14 3.77 21.83
CA VAL A 223 -7.49 3.57 23.24
C VAL A 223 -7.82 4.91 23.87
N ARG A 224 -8.77 4.89 24.79
CA ARG A 224 -9.01 6.03 25.65
C ARG A 224 -7.82 6.20 26.59
N LYS A 225 -7.31 7.44 26.70
CA LYS A 225 -6.10 7.78 27.47
C LYS A 225 -6.45 8.57 28.72
N GLN A 226 -7.39 9.50 28.59
CA GLN A 226 -7.89 10.35 29.68
C GLN A 226 -9.39 10.49 29.50
N HIS A 227 -10.10 10.54 30.62
CA HIS A 227 -11.55 10.60 30.66
C HIS A 227 -12.00 11.41 31.89
N ALA A 228 -13.04 12.21 31.70
CA ALA A 228 -13.79 12.86 32.78
C ALA A 228 -15.29 12.81 32.48
N GLU A 229 -16.10 12.71 33.53
CA GLU A 229 -17.56 12.62 33.47
C GLU A 229 -18.19 13.46 34.59
N GLU A 230 -19.33 14.06 34.30
CA GLU A 230 -20.19 14.76 35.26
C GLU A 230 -21.62 14.20 35.15
N TYR A 231 -22.22 13.89 36.29
CA TYR A 231 -23.54 13.28 36.37
C TYR A 231 -24.44 14.08 37.31
N HIS A 232 -25.69 14.34 36.90
CA HIS A 232 -26.63 15.22 37.62
C HIS A 232 -27.93 14.54 38.06
N SER A 233 -28.23 13.31 37.61
CA SER A 233 -29.57 12.71 37.85
C SER A 233 -29.85 12.34 39.31
N PHE A 234 -28.84 12.33 40.19
CA PHE A 234 -28.97 12.06 41.63
C PHE A 234 -28.04 12.96 42.46
N GLY A 235 -27.99 14.25 42.11
CA GLY A 235 -27.00 15.20 42.63
C GLY A 235 -25.69 15.20 41.83
N ASP A 236 -24.86 16.22 42.06
CA ASP A 236 -23.64 16.45 41.29
C ASP A 236 -22.54 15.45 41.66
N SER A 237 -22.21 14.56 40.73
CA SER A 237 -21.11 13.59 40.86
C SER A 237 -20.08 13.77 39.76
N TYR A 238 -18.81 13.67 40.11
CA TYR A 238 -17.69 13.91 39.19
C TYR A 238 -16.74 12.73 39.17
N TYR A 239 -16.34 12.33 37.97
CA TYR A 239 -15.46 11.18 37.75
C TYR A 239 -14.29 11.53 36.84
N ILE A 240 -13.11 10.97 37.12
CA ILE A 240 -11.93 11.05 36.24
C ILE A 240 -11.26 9.68 36.12
N GLY A 241 -10.60 9.40 35.00
CA GLY A 241 -9.86 8.15 34.84
C GLY A 241 -9.31 7.93 33.42
N THR A 242 -8.97 6.67 33.13
CA THR A 242 -8.54 6.21 31.80
C THR A 242 -9.71 5.67 30.98
N THR A 243 -10.69 5.03 31.63
CA THR A 243 -11.90 4.44 31.05
C THR A 243 -13.07 4.55 32.03
N ASP A 244 -14.31 4.38 31.55
CA ASP A 244 -15.52 4.40 32.39
C ASP A 244 -15.45 3.35 33.53
N ARG A 245 -14.77 2.23 33.30
CA ARG A 245 -14.60 1.15 34.30
C ARG A 245 -13.49 1.41 35.32
N GLN A 246 -12.61 2.35 35.05
CA GLN A 246 -11.43 2.66 35.86
C GLN A 246 -11.49 4.10 36.38
N GLN A 247 -12.70 4.62 36.58
CA GLN A 247 -12.91 5.99 37.02
C GLN A 247 -12.92 6.09 38.53
N LEU A 248 -12.42 7.22 39.02
CA LEU A 248 -12.43 7.61 40.42
C LEU A 248 -13.45 8.71 40.61
N THR A 249 -14.32 8.56 41.60
CA THR A 249 -15.15 9.67 42.09
C THR A 249 -14.24 10.73 42.70
N VAL A 250 -14.44 12.00 42.33
CA VAL A 250 -13.62 13.12 42.78
C VAL A 250 -14.48 14.33 43.11
N THR A 251 -13.88 15.33 43.75
CA THR A 251 -14.53 16.63 43.94
C THR A 251 -14.64 17.39 42.63
N ARG A 252 -15.60 18.32 42.54
CA ARG A 252 -15.77 19.24 41.41
C ARG A 252 -14.47 19.95 41.01
N SER A 253 -13.74 20.49 41.99
CA SER A 253 -12.48 21.22 41.77
C SER A 253 -11.39 20.33 41.17
N ARG A 254 -11.28 19.07 41.63
CA ARG A 254 -10.33 18.10 41.08
C ARG A 254 -10.69 17.70 39.65
N CYS A 255 -11.98 17.52 39.35
CA CYS A 255 -12.44 17.26 37.99
C CYS A 255 -12.13 18.44 37.05
N ALA A 256 -12.48 19.66 37.46
CA ALA A 256 -12.20 20.88 36.70
C ALA A 256 -10.70 21.04 36.38
N SER A 257 -9.84 20.78 37.37
CA SER A 257 -8.38 20.83 37.20
C SER A 257 -7.88 19.77 36.21
N PHE A 258 -8.44 18.57 36.25
CA PHE A 258 -8.12 17.49 35.32
C PHE A 258 -8.53 17.85 33.89
N VAL A 259 -9.76 18.36 33.71
CA VAL A 259 -10.28 18.82 32.42
C VAL A 259 -9.41 19.94 31.86
N LYS A 260 -9.07 20.95 32.65
CA LYS A 260 -8.15 22.02 32.22
C LYS A 260 -6.78 21.47 31.78
N LYS A 261 -6.23 20.50 32.52
CA LYS A 261 -4.91 19.91 32.23
C LYS A 261 -4.87 19.10 30.93
N TYR A 262 -5.89 18.30 30.65
CA TYR A 262 -5.89 17.34 29.54
C TYR A 262 -6.73 17.76 28.33
N PHE A 263 -7.75 18.56 28.56
CA PHE A 263 -8.74 18.99 27.58
C PHE A 263 -8.78 20.51 27.38
N GLY A 264 -7.90 21.26 28.04
CA GLY A 264 -7.69 22.69 27.77
C GLY A 264 -6.84 22.94 26.52
N ASN A 265 -7.05 24.10 25.89
CA ASN A 265 -6.24 24.62 24.77
C ASN A 265 -6.11 23.64 23.58
N LEU A 266 -7.18 22.92 23.28
CA LEU A 266 -7.21 21.97 22.17
C LEU A 266 -7.28 22.70 20.83
N LYS A 267 -6.54 22.19 19.86
CA LYS A 267 -6.59 22.70 18.49
C LYS A 267 -7.79 22.11 17.77
N THR A 268 -8.41 22.94 16.95
CA THR A 268 -9.64 22.61 16.26
C THR A 268 -9.37 22.42 14.77
N TYR A 269 -9.91 21.35 14.19
CA TYR A 269 -9.70 20.97 12.80
C TYR A 269 -11.02 20.61 12.12
N SER A 270 -11.32 21.29 11.03
CA SER A 270 -12.48 20.97 10.19
C SER A 270 -12.25 19.69 9.41
N MET A 271 -13.30 18.85 9.36
CA MET A 271 -13.37 17.71 8.45
C MET A 271 -13.54 18.20 7.01
N VAL A 272 -13.06 17.40 6.05
CA VAL A 272 -13.14 17.68 4.62
C VAL A 272 -14.02 16.62 3.96
N SER A 273 -14.94 17.02 3.08
CA SER A 273 -15.77 16.07 2.34
C SER A 273 -14.92 15.19 1.42
N ASN A 274 -15.25 13.90 1.33
CA ASN A 274 -14.50 12.91 0.58
C ASN A 274 -14.83 12.93 -0.93
N THR A 275 -14.55 14.05 -1.59
CA THR A 275 -14.62 14.17 -3.05
C THR A 275 -13.29 13.82 -3.71
N ALA A 276 -13.29 13.52 -5.02
CA ALA A 276 -12.05 13.30 -5.76
C ALA A 276 -11.12 14.53 -5.69
N GLU A 277 -11.68 15.72 -5.91
CA GLU A 277 -10.98 17.01 -5.80
C GLU A 277 -10.33 17.20 -4.42
N ASN A 278 -11.09 16.96 -3.34
CA ASN A 278 -10.53 17.10 -1.99
C ASN A 278 -9.46 16.05 -1.69
N ARG A 279 -9.58 14.83 -2.23
CA ARG A 279 -8.51 13.84 -2.13
C ARG A 279 -7.26 14.26 -2.89
N GLU A 280 -7.37 15.03 -3.96
CA GLU A 280 -6.19 15.56 -4.68
C GLU A 280 -5.58 16.76 -3.95
N ARG A 281 -6.41 17.61 -3.36
CA ARG A 281 -5.96 18.83 -2.66
C ARG A 281 -5.26 18.57 -1.32
N TYR A 282 -5.75 17.62 -0.52
CA TYR A 282 -5.31 17.45 0.88
C TYR A 282 -4.25 16.37 1.12
N PHE A 283 -3.89 15.66 0.06
CA PHE A 283 -2.86 14.63 0.02
C PHE A 283 -1.80 15.09 -0.96
#